data_AF-A0A2K4ZI09-F1
#
_entry.id   AF-A0A2K4ZI09-F1
#
_cell.length_a   1.000
_cell.length_b   1.000
_cell.length_c   1.000
_cell.angle_alpha   90.00
_cell.angle_beta   90.00
_cell.angle_gamma   90.00
#
_symmetry.space_group_name_H-M   'P 1'
#
loop_
_entity.id
_entity.type
_entity.pdbx_description
1 polymer ?
#
loop_
_entity_poly.entity_id
_entity_poly.type
_entity_poly.pdbx_seq_one_letter_code
_entity_poly.pdbx_strand_id
1 'polypeptide(L)'
;MHKQSSKHIILIAGILLLIAAGLVGLVLYRCHSKTVFSGNNPQTDDGRMDDDLIRLSEEDYEAVLLSMHSPGQFREEDFSSFRGINALVTSHAILDTAELSAYLDCILNSGNAVTNLYLCLDPELLWTTVRQNPADWSSGLQNHLYSYMEAHPDITFEILLPYPYIEYWLNLKEDRLNTLITLYHTLTVELCAYPNVKVFFPGAEYWLMVNPDNYTDTFFDANEIITQKIFLSVFCDSLYQITPENEDSCWTSLRDLIAREKASPTFYPDLSDWCLVFFGDSVLGNFPGSSSIPGYVAGLSDAAVYNFAIGGSSGASHGEGTQDFPNIIDDFLAENTSPSDSGTLFTPGGEEAGNFRRKNLCFIINYGFNDYFSGSRIENLEDPYDTATFKGGLRTCITKLQTAFPDAGFILVTPTHTGYFNRGMDKNGTDGDIFPAYISASLELAEELNLSFIDNYNNYIITDENLGEYLSDTCHPNEKGRLLLATTLMYFIHEEMADNI
;
A
#
# COMPACT_ATOMS: atom_id res chain seq x y z
N MET A 1 79.05 14.07 -17.91
CA MET A 1 77.79 13.33 -18.17
C MET A 1 76.69 13.55 -17.11
N HIS A 2 76.83 14.43 -16.10
CA HIS A 2 75.82 14.53 -15.02
C HIS A 2 74.76 15.65 -15.16
N LYS A 3 74.90 16.58 -16.13
CA LYS A 3 74.03 17.77 -16.23
C LYS A 3 72.77 17.59 -17.09
N GLN A 4 72.73 16.56 -17.94
CA GLN A 4 71.61 16.31 -18.87
C GLN A 4 70.50 15.46 -18.22
N SER A 5 70.87 14.56 -17.28
CA SER A 5 69.92 13.74 -16.51
C SER A 5 69.02 14.56 -15.59
N SER A 6 69.55 15.60 -14.93
CA SER A 6 68.77 16.44 -14.00
C SER A 6 67.63 17.22 -14.69
N LYS A 7 67.84 17.69 -15.93
CA LYS A 7 66.79 18.39 -16.68
C LYS A 7 65.64 17.47 -17.09
N HIS A 8 65.93 16.21 -17.43
CA HIS A 8 64.90 15.22 -17.74
C HIS A 8 64.10 14.82 -16.49
N ILE A 9 64.77 14.69 -15.33
CA ILE A 9 64.07 14.38 -14.08
C ILE A 9 63.13 15.53 -13.67
N ILE A 10 63.55 16.78 -13.81
CA ILE A 10 62.71 17.96 -13.49
C ILE A 10 61.53 18.07 -14.46
N LEU A 11 61.74 17.79 -15.76
CA LEU A 11 60.66 17.81 -16.75
C LEU A 11 59.63 16.69 -16.48
N ILE A 12 60.08 15.49 -16.16
CA ILE A 12 59.21 14.35 -15.83
C ILE A 12 58.44 14.63 -14.53
N ALA A 13 59.09 15.19 -13.51
CA ALA A 13 58.43 15.58 -12.27
C ALA A 13 57.37 16.68 -12.50
N GLY A 14 57.65 17.66 -13.36
CA GLY A 14 56.69 18.70 -13.73
C GLY A 14 55.48 18.18 -14.50
N ILE A 15 55.68 17.24 -15.43
CA ILE A 15 54.60 16.58 -16.17
C ILE A 15 53.76 15.72 -15.23
N LEU A 16 54.37 14.97 -14.32
CA LEU A 16 53.66 14.17 -13.32
C LEU A 16 52.84 15.04 -12.35
N LEU A 17 53.35 16.21 -11.96
CA LEU A 17 52.61 17.19 -11.14
C LEU A 17 51.42 17.79 -11.89
N LEU A 18 51.56 18.10 -13.18
CA LEU A 18 50.44 18.59 -14.01
C LEU A 18 49.39 17.50 -14.25
N ILE A 19 49.80 16.25 -14.46
CA ILE A 19 48.89 15.10 -14.56
C ILE A 19 48.19 14.85 -13.23
N ALA A 20 48.90 14.93 -12.10
CA ALA A 20 48.32 14.78 -10.77
C ALA A 20 47.35 15.94 -10.44
N ALA A 21 47.69 17.18 -10.77
CA ALA A 21 46.80 18.33 -10.59
C ALA A 21 45.58 18.26 -11.53
N GLY A 22 45.75 17.77 -12.76
CA GLY A 22 44.66 17.50 -13.69
C GLY A 22 43.76 16.35 -13.24
N LEU A 23 44.32 15.27 -12.67
CA LEU A 23 43.58 14.17 -12.07
C LEU A 23 42.85 14.60 -10.80
N VAL A 24 43.47 15.40 -9.93
CA VAL A 24 42.82 15.97 -8.75
C VAL A 24 41.74 16.97 -9.16
N GLY A 25 41.97 17.78 -10.20
CA GLY A 25 40.96 18.67 -10.78
C GLY A 25 39.80 17.91 -11.43
N LEU A 26 40.06 16.78 -12.09
CA LEU A 26 39.05 15.90 -12.68
C LEU A 26 38.29 15.10 -11.61
N VAL A 27 38.97 14.68 -10.54
CA VAL A 27 38.35 14.01 -9.38
C VAL A 27 37.52 15.01 -8.59
N LEU A 28 38.02 16.23 -8.33
CA LEU A 28 37.25 17.30 -7.71
C LEU A 28 36.10 17.75 -8.62
N TYR A 29 36.28 17.87 -9.94
CA TYR A 29 35.19 18.10 -10.89
C TYR A 29 34.19 16.95 -10.87
N ARG A 30 34.61 15.68 -10.84
CA ARG A 30 33.72 14.52 -10.69
C ARG A 30 33.09 14.39 -9.29
N CYS A 31 33.69 14.98 -8.26
CA CYS A 31 33.14 15.03 -6.91
C CYS A 31 32.24 16.26 -6.69
N HIS A 32 32.44 17.36 -7.43
CA HIS A 32 31.57 18.54 -7.45
C HIS A 32 30.46 18.44 -8.51
N SER A 33 30.64 17.65 -9.56
CA SER A 33 29.63 17.36 -10.61
C SER A 33 28.79 16.12 -10.27
N LYS A 34 28.80 15.67 -9.02
CA LYS A 34 28.06 14.48 -8.55
C LYS A 34 27.41 14.71 -7.19
N THR A 35 26.60 15.75 -7.07
CA THR A 35 25.41 15.68 -6.20
C THR A 35 24.24 15.27 -7.08
N VAL A 36 24.26 14.02 -7.55
CA VAL A 36 23.18 13.41 -8.33
C VAL A 36 22.01 13.21 -7.37
N PHE A 37 20.93 14.00 -7.52
CA PHE A 37 19.61 13.63 -7.02
C PHE A 37 19.32 12.23 -7.57
N SER A 38 18.87 11.33 -6.68
CA SER A 38 19.13 9.88 -6.58
C SER A 38 20.15 9.33 -7.59
N GLY A 39 21.21 8.66 -7.09
CA GLY A 39 22.08 7.86 -7.97
C GLY A 39 21.38 6.73 -8.75
N ASN A 40 20.05 6.65 -8.60
CA ASN A 40 19.11 5.76 -9.24
C ASN A 40 18.03 6.64 -9.91
N ASN A 41 18.34 7.43 -10.95
CA ASN A 41 17.29 7.68 -11.95
C ASN A 41 17.05 6.29 -12.56
N PRO A 42 15.96 5.57 -12.20
CA PRO A 42 15.78 4.20 -12.66
C PRO A 42 15.49 4.20 -14.17
N GLN A 43 15.12 5.35 -14.74
CA GLN A 43 14.73 5.47 -16.12
C GLN A 43 15.94 5.65 -17.02
N THR A 44 16.14 4.62 -17.81
CA THR A 44 16.93 4.66 -19.03
C THR A 44 15.97 4.57 -20.20
N ASP A 45 16.33 5.20 -21.31
CA ASP A 45 15.67 4.96 -22.60
C ASP A 45 15.59 3.44 -22.86
N ASP A 46 14.36 2.91 -22.84
CA ASP A 46 14.06 1.49 -23.06
C ASP A 46 13.75 1.19 -24.54
N GLY A 47 13.82 2.22 -25.40
CA GLY A 47 13.57 2.14 -26.83
C GLY A 47 12.09 2.01 -27.22
N ARG A 48 11.14 2.21 -26.30
CA ARG A 48 9.70 2.05 -26.56
C ARG A 48 8.98 3.31 -27.01
N MET A 49 9.64 4.47 -26.93
CA MET A 49 9.03 5.74 -27.32
C MET A 49 8.46 5.72 -28.75
N ASP A 50 9.23 5.20 -29.71
CA ASP A 50 8.79 5.14 -31.12
C ASP A 50 7.52 4.30 -31.28
N ASP A 51 7.40 3.19 -30.56
CA ASP A 51 6.22 2.32 -30.60
C ASP A 51 4.99 3.02 -29.98
N ASP A 52 5.17 3.72 -28.86
CA ASP A 52 4.08 4.48 -28.24
C ASP A 52 3.61 5.63 -29.16
N LEU A 53 4.51 6.35 -29.81
CA LEU A 53 4.15 7.42 -30.77
C LEU A 53 3.40 6.87 -31.98
N ILE A 54 3.73 5.67 -32.47
CA ILE A 54 2.98 5.01 -33.53
C ILE A 54 1.55 4.74 -33.06
N ARG A 55 1.37 4.12 -31.88
CA ARG A 55 0.04 3.86 -31.31
C ARG A 55 -0.79 5.13 -31.18
N LEU A 56 -0.21 6.20 -30.64
CA LEU A 56 -0.87 7.51 -30.48
C LEU A 56 -1.27 8.16 -31.82
N SER A 57 -0.62 7.80 -32.92
CA SER A 57 -0.96 8.31 -34.26
C SER A 57 -1.97 7.46 -35.02
N GLU A 58 -2.17 6.20 -34.64
CA GLU A 58 -2.98 5.22 -35.37
C GLU A 58 -4.27 4.80 -34.65
N GLU A 59 -4.30 4.88 -33.32
CA GLU A 59 -5.42 4.43 -32.49
C GLU A 59 -6.40 5.56 -32.14
N ASP A 60 -7.67 5.19 -31.92
CA ASP A 60 -8.72 6.10 -31.46
C ASP A 60 -8.75 6.15 -29.92
N TYR A 61 -8.74 7.34 -29.33
CA TYR A 61 -8.78 7.53 -27.87
C TYR A 61 -9.33 8.90 -27.47
N GLU A 62 -9.77 9.01 -26.22
CA GLU A 62 -10.28 10.24 -25.60
C GLU A 62 -9.34 10.77 -24.51
N ALA A 63 -8.46 9.91 -23.99
CA ALA A 63 -7.48 10.28 -23.00
C ALA A 63 -6.17 9.50 -23.14
N VAL A 64 -5.10 10.03 -22.53
CA VAL A 64 -3.79 9.36 -22.49
C VAL A 64 -3.18 9.48 -21.10
N LEU A 65 -2.60 8.40 -20.60
CA LEU A 65 -1.71 8.40 -19.44
C LEU A 65 -0.25 8.36 -19.87
N LEU A 66 0.50 9.34 -19.37
CA LEU A 66 1.93 9.53 -19.55
C LEU A 66 2.61 9.52 -18.17
N SER A 67 3.73 8.83 -18.03
CA SER A 67 4.36 8.64 -16.71
C SER A 67 5.87 8.77 -16.75
N MET A 68 6.43 9.45 -15.75
CA MET A 68 7.87 9.47 -15.43
C MET A 68 8.23 8.40 -14.39
N HIS A 69 7.49 7.30 -14.35
CA HIS A 69 7.72 6.06 -13.59
C HIS A 69 7.04 4.93 -14.36
N SER A 70 7.24 3.67 -13.98
CA SER A 70 6.71 2.55 -14.77
C SER A 70 5.18 2.67 -14.93
N PRO A 71 4.66 2.80 -16.17
CA PRO A 71 3.22 2.87 -16.40
C PRO A 71 2.56 1.48 -16.34
N GLY A 72 3.34 0.40 -16.27
CA GLY A 72 2.89 -0.96 -16.55
C GLY A 72 1.85 -1.55 -15.59
N GLN A 73 1.55 -0.87 -14.47
CA GLN A 73 0.51 -1.29 -13.53
C GLN A 73 -0.80 -0.51 -13.71
N PHE A 74 -0.82 0.55 -14.54
CA PHE A 74 -2.05 1.20 -14.97
C PHE A 74 -2.67 0.41 -16.12
N ARG A 75 -3.97 0.12 -16.00
CA ARG A 75 -4.72 -0.63 -17.01
C ARG A 75 -5.67 0.28 -17.77
N GLU A 76 -5.62 0.22 -19.10
CA GLU A 76 -6.59 0.89 -19.97
C GLU A 76 -8.04 0.46 -19.62
N GLU A 77 -8.24 -0.80 -19.21
CA GLU A 77 -9.56 -1.29 -18.79
C GLU A 77 -10.12 -0.55 -17.56
N ASP A 78 -9.28 -0.07 -16.64
CA ASP A 78 -9.72 0.65 -15.45
C ASP A 78 -10.33 2.01 -15.83
N PHE A 79 -9.74 2.72 -16.80
CA PHE A 79 -10.31 3.96 -17.33
C PHE A 79 -11.67 3.70 -17.99
N SER A 80 -11.77 2.66 -18.81
CA SER A 80 -13.04 2.34 -19.46
C SER A 80 -14.12 1.91 -18.46
N SER A 81 -13.76 1.13 -17.43
CA SER A 81 -14.71 0.53 -16.49
C SER A 81 -15.20 1.52 -15.43
N PHE A 82 -14.28 2.33 -14.88
CA PHE A 82 -14.58 3.20 -13.74
C PHE A 82 -14.79 4.66 -14.14
N ARG A 83 -14.12 5.13 -15.20
CA ARG A 83 -14.30 6.51 -15.72
C ARG A 83 -15.23 6.57 -16.93
N GLY A 84 -15.47 5.46 -17.62
CA GLY A 84 -16.23 5.45 -18.87
C GLY A 84 -15.50 6.19 -20.00
N ILE A 85 -14.16 6.26 -19.95
CA ILE A 85 -13.32 6.98 -20.90
C ILE A 85 -12.43 5.98 -21.63
N ASN A 86 -12.34 6.09 -22.96
CA ASN A 86 -11.36 5.33 -23.74
C ASN A 86 -9.98 5.98 -23.60
N ALA A 87 -9.10 5.38 -22.79
CA ALA A 87 -7.77 5.91 -22.53
C ALA A 87 -6.68 4.98 -23.05
N LEU A 88 -5.60 5.55 -23.61
CA LEU A 88 -4.36 4.82 -23.87
C LEU A 88 -3.36 5.03 -22.73
N VAL A 89 -2.67 3.96 -22.36
CA VAL A 89 -1.55 4.02 -21.42
C VAL A 89 -0.27 3.78 -22.22
N THR A 90 0.66 4.74 -22.18
CA THR A 90 1.97 4.56 -22.84
C THR A 90 2.80 3.52 -22.11
N SER A 91 3.69 2.84 -22.83
CA SER A 91 4.53 1.78 -22.28
C SER A 91 5.90 2.26 -21.82
N HIS A 92 6.35 3.40 -22.34
CA HIS A 92 7.60 4.07 -22.01
C HIS A 92 7.45 5.00 -20.79
N ALA A 93 8.46 4.99 -19.92
CA ALA A 93 8.58 5.95 -18.83
C ALA A 93 9.37 7.17 -19.30
N ILE A 94 8.69 8.32 -19.38
CA ILE A 94 9.19 9.58 -19.92
C ILE A 94 10.41 10.08 -19.16
N LEU A 95 11.48 10.44 -19.88
CA LEU A 95 12.75 10.80 -19.26
C LEU A 95 12.82 12.26 -18.80
N ASP A 96 12.19 13.18 -19.55
CA ASP A 96 12.23 14.61 -19.27
C ASP A 96 11.09 15.40 -19.91
N THR A 97 11.09 16.72 -19.72
CA THR A 97 10.07 17.60 -20.29
C THR A 97 10.12 17.70 -21.82
N ALA A 98 11.31 17.63 -22.43
CA ALA A 98 11.41 17.72 -23.88
C ALA A 98 10.76 16.50 -24.53
N GLU A 99 10.99 15.32 -23.97
CA GLU A 99 10.32 14.10 -24.37
C GLU A 99 8.80 14.15 -24.11
N LEU A 100 8.38 14.61 -22.91
CA LEU A 100 6.96 14.83 -22.60
C LEU A 100 6.28 15.70 -23.66
N SER A 101 6.94 16.78 -24.10
CA SER A 101 6.38 17.65 -25.14
C SER A 101 6.24 16.97 -26.50
N ALA A 102 7.11 16.01 -26.84
CA ALA A 102 6.98 15.24 -28.07
C ALA A 102 5.74 14.33 -28.04
N TYR A 103 5.45 13.71 -26.90
CA TYR A 103 4.20 12.97 -26.68
C TYR A 103 2.99 13.90 -26.78
N LEU A 104 3.00 15.04 -26.08
CA LEU A 104 1.90 16.00 -26.12
C LEU A 104 1.64 16.52 -27.55
N ASP A 105 2.70 16.83 -28.29
CA ASP A 105 2.59 17.21 -29.71
C ASP A 105 1.95 16.09 -30.54
N CYS A 106 2.36 14.84 -30.38
CA CYS A 106 1.77 13.71 -31.09
C CYS A 106 0.28 13.56 -30.75
N ILE A 107 -0.05 13.60 -29.46
CA ILE A 107 -1.41 13.43 -28.95
C ILE A 107 -2.35 14.50 -29.48
N LEU A 108 -1.95 15.77 -29.37
CA LEU A 108 -2.79 16.92 -29.72
C LEU A 108 -2.90 17.13 -31.23
N ASN A 109 -1.98 16.57 -32.02
CA ASN A 109 -2.05 16.57 -33.47
C ASN A 109 -2.59 15.26 -34.09
N SER A 110 -2.99 14.28 -33.27
CA SER A 110 -3.51 12.98 -33.73
C SER A 110 -4.84 13.09 -34.47
N GLY A 111 -5.62 14.14 -34.21
CA GLY A 111 -7.00 14.31 -34.69
C GLY A 111 -8.06 13.70 -33.78
N ASN A 112 -7.65 13.03 -32.69
CA ASN A 112 -8.55 12.54 -31.64
C ASN A 112 -9.19 13.70 -30.86
N ALA A 113 -10.41 13.48 -30.35
CA ALA A 113 -11.12 14.44 -29.49
C ALA A 113 -10.69 14.24 -28.03
N VAL A 114 -9.44 14.61 -27.72
CA VAL A 114 -8.85 14.42 -26.39
C VAL A 114 -9.55 15.29 -25.35
N THR A 115 -10.03 14.70 -24.26
CA THR A 115 -10.66 15.41 -23.14
C THR A 115 -9.82 15.41 -21.87
N ASN A 116 -8.99 14.39 -21.67
CA ASN A 116 -8.19 14.22 -20.45
C ASN A 116 -6.74 13.80 -20.78
N LEU A 117 -5.80 14.37 -20.02
CA LEU A 117 -4.41 13.94 -20.00
C LEU A 117 -4.03 13.61 -18.56
N TYR A 118 -3.57 12.38 -18.33
CA TYR A 118 -3.12 11.92 -17.03
C TYR A 118 -1.60 11.92 -17.02
N LEU A 119 -0.99 12.74 -16.16
CA LEU A 119 0.46 12.94 -16.12
C LEU A 119 1.02 12.50 -14.77
N CYS A 120 1.75 11.40 -14.73
CA CYS A 120 2.51 11.00 -13.54
C CYS A 120 3.89 11.69 -13.58
N LEU A 121 4.00 12.89 -12.99
CA LEU A 121 5.20 13.73 -13.07
C LEU A 121 6.07 13.60 -11.82
N ASP A 122 7.39 13.51 -11.97
CA ASP A 122 8.33 13.50 -10.85
C ASP A 122 9.18 14.78 -10.78
N PRO A 123 8.96 15.64 -9.76
CA PRO A 123 9.76 16.85 -9.56
C PRO A 123 11.28 16.61 -9.41
N GLU A 124 11.71 15.48 -8.84
CA GLU A 124 13.12 15.13 -8.71
C GLU A 124 13.75 14.87 -10.08
N LEU A 125 13.08 14.06 -10.92
CA LEU A 125 13.60 13.70 -12.24
C LEU A 125 13.70 14.94 -13.11
N LEU A 126 12.63 15.74 -13.14
CA LEU A 126 12.58 17.03 -13.83
C LEU A 126 13.74 17.96 -13.43
N TRP A 127 14.02 18.06 -12.13
CA TRP A 127 15.06 18.93 -11.59
C TRP A 127 16.47 18.40 -11.90
N THR A 128 16.62 17.09 -11.92
CA THR A 128 17.89 16.41 -12.18
C THR A 128 18.29 16.52 -13.65
N THR A 129 17.34 16.37 -14.59
CA THR A 129 17.60 16.47 -16.02
C THR A 129 18.11 17.86 -16.41
N VAL A 130 17.58 18.92 -15.80
CA VAL A 130 18.06 20.30 -15.99
C VAL A 130 19.30 20.64 -15.14
N ARG A 131 19.97 19.63 -14.58
CA ARG A 131 21.19 19.76 -13.76
C ARG A 131 21.03 20.76 -12.61
N GLN A 132 19.82 20.81 -12.03
CA GLN A 132 19.51 21.66 -10.89
C GLN A 132 19.72 23.16 -11.18
N ASN A 133 19.50 23.56 -12.44
CA ASN A 133 19.56 24.95 -12.86
C ASN A 133 18.14 25.56 -12.84
N PRO A 134 17.87 26.57 -11.98
CA PRO A 134 16.57 27.23 -11.91
C PRO A 134 16.07 27.82 -13.23
N ALA A 135 16.96 28.38 -14.05
CA ALA A 135 16.57 28.98 -15.33
C ALA A 135 16.14 27.91 -16.34
N ASP A 136 16.85 26.78 -16.37
CA ASP A 136 16.55 25.66 -17.26
C ASP A 136 15.29 24.92 -16.77
N TRP A 137 15.06 24.83 -15.45
CA TRP A 137 13.81 24.35 -14.85
C TRP A 137 12.61 25.18 -15.30
N SER A 138 12.63 26.50 -15.06
CA SER A 138 11.49 27.37 -15.40
C SER A 138 11.25 27.44 -16.90
N SER A 139 12.31 27.53 -17.72
CA SER A 139 12.15 27.53 -19.17
C SER A 139 11.69 26.18 -19.72
N GLY A 140 12.16 25.08 -19.13
CA GLY A 140 11.73 23.72 -19.45
C GLY A 140 10.23 23.53 -19.22
N LEU A 141 9.76 23.82 -18.00
CA LEU A 141 8.33 23.70 -17.66
C LEU A 141 7.46 24.65 -18.49
N GLN A 142 7.89 25.90 -18.68
CA GLN A 142 7.11 26.86 -19.47
C GLN A 142 6.95 26.39 -20.93
N ASN A 143 8.04 25.95 -21.56
CA ASN A 143 8.03 25.63 -22.99
C ASN A 143 7.41 24.27 -23.28
N HIS A 144 7.55 23.31 -22.37
CA HIS A 144 7.27 21.90 -22.64
C HIS A 144 6.10 21.32 -21.82
N LEU A 145 5.50 22.09 -20.91
CA LEU A 145 4.34 21.66 -20.13
C LEU A 145 3.25 22.74 -20.03
N TYR A 146 3.59 23.91 -19.48
CA TYR A 146 2.62 24.96 -19.20
C TYR A 146 2.01 25.58 -20.46
N SER A 147 2.81 25.71 -21.52
CA SER A 147 2.35 26.16 -22.85
C SER A 147 1.17 25.33 -23.38
N TYR A 148 1.17 24.02 -23.14
CA TYR A 148 0.08 23.13 -23.56
C TYR A 148 -1.18 23.34 -22.71
N MET A 149 -1.03 23.50 -21.40
CA MET A 149 -2.17 23.79 -20.50
C MET A 149 -2.86 25.11 -20.88
N GLU A 150 -2.08 26.12 -21.24
CA GLU A 150 -2.56 27.44 -21.69
C GLU A 150 -3.26 27.38 -23.05
N ALA A 151 -2.70 26.60 -23.99
CA ALA A 151 -3.22 26.49 -25.35
C ALA A 151 -4.50 25.63 -25.43
N HIS A 152 -4.72 24.73 -24.48
CA HIS A 152 -5.80 23.74 -24.47
C HIS A 152 -6.67 23.82 -23.20
N PRO A 153 -7.39 24.93 -22.98
CA PRO A 153 -8.21 25.13 -21.77
C PRO A 153 -9.42 24.20 -21.68
N ASP A 154 -9.77 23.51 -22.77
CA ASP A 154 -10.84 22.51 -22.88
C ASP A 154 -10.41 21.09 -22.47
N ILE A 155 -9.10 20.84 -22.38
CA ILE A 155 -8.55 19.56 -21.93
C ILE A 155 -8.25 19.63 -20.44
N THR A 156 -8.69 18.61 -19.69
CA THR A 156 -8.35 18.47 -18.27
C THR A 156 -7.02 17.74 -18.11
N PHE A 157 -6.09 18.34 -17.39
CA PHE A 157 -4.80 17.73 -17.02
C PHE A 157 -4.88 17.23 -15.57
N GLU A 158 -4.83 15.93 -15.37
CA GLU A 158 -4.83 15.28 -14.04
C GLU A 158 -3.41 14.81 -13.73
N ILE A 159 -2.73 15.48 -12.80
CA ILE A 159 -1.32 15.29 -12.47
C ILE A 159 -1.20 14.48 -11.19
N LEU A 160 -0.60 13.29 -11.29
CA LEU A 160 -0.30 12.44 -10.15
C LEU A 160 1.18 12.58 -9.78
N LEU A 161 1.44 13.14 -8.60
CA LEU A 161 2.81 13.23 -8.05
C LEU A 161 3.25 11.89 -7.45
N PRO A 162 4.57 11.63 -7.33
CA PRO A 162 5.10 10.34 -6.92
C PRO A 162 4.67 9.96 -5.50
N TYR A 163 4.57 8.67 -5.22
CA TYR A 163 4.14 8.13 -3.94
C TYR A 163 5.14 7.10 -3.41
N PRO A 164 6.38 7.49 -3.08
CA PRO A 164 7.42 6.50 -2.86
C PRO A 164 7.32 5.84 -1.48
N TYR A 165 7.86 4.62 -1.40
CA TYR A 165 8.10 3.88 -0.17
C TYR A 165 8.86 4.73 0.86
N ILE A 166 8.53 4.59 2.14
CA ILE A 166 8.99 5.49 3.20
C ILE A 166 10.52 5.58 3.29
N GLU A 167 11.24 4.48 3.02
CA GLU A 167 12.71 4.48 3.05
C GLU A 167 13.34 5.47 2.07
N TYR A 168 12.70 5.75 0.94
CA TYR A 168 13.19 6.77 0.01
C TYR A 168 13.34 8.12 0.74
N TRP A 169 12.30 8.54 1.48
CA TRP A 169 12.30 9.79 2.23
C TRP A 169 13.27 9.76 3.41
N LEU A 170 13.33 8.64 4.14
CA LEU A 170 14.19 8.48 5.31
C LEU A 170 15.68 8.54 4.94
N ASN A 171 16.04 8.05 3.75
CA ASN A 171 17.41 8.07 3.23
C ASN A 171 17.86 9.44 2.69
N LEU A 172 16.96 10.43 2.58
CA LEU A 172 17.33 11.78 2.18
C LEU A 172 18.04 12.54 3.30
N LYS A 173 19.13 13.22 2.96
CA LYS A 173 19.73 14.25 3.82
C LYS A 173 18.78 15.43 3.97
N GLU A 174 18.88 16.16 5.08
CA GLU A 174 17.96 17.26 5.41
C GLU A 174 17.95 18.38 4.36
N ASP A 175 19.11 18.78 3.87
CA ASP A 175 19.26 19.75 2.78
C ASP A 175 18.56 19.28 1.49
N ARG A 176 18.75 18.02 1.12
CA ARG A 176 18.10 17.41 -0.06
C ARG A 176 16.59 17.30 0.12
N LEU A 177 16.11 16.85 1.28
CA LEU A 177 14.69 16.78 1.60
C LEU A 177 14.03 18.17 1.51
N ASN A 178 14.70 19.19 2.06
CA ASN A 178 14.22 20.56 1.98
C ASN A 178 14.12 21.05 0.53
N THR A 179 15.15 20.84 -0.28
CA THR A 179 15.12 21.17 -1.71
C THR A 179 13.99 20.45 -2.43
N LEU A 180 13.82 19.15 -2.19
CA LEU A 180 12.80 18.36 -2.86
C LEU A 180 11.39 18.80 -2.51
N ILE A 181 11.09 19.00 -1.23
CA ILE A 181 9.76 19.48 -0.83
C ILE A 181 9.51 20.89 -1.37
N THR A 182 10.53 21.74 -1.48
CA THR A 182 10.39 23.04 -2.17
C THR A 182 10.05 22.87 -3.65
N LEU A 183 10.63 21.90 -4.35
CA LEU A 183 10.29 21.61 -5.75
C LEU A 183 8.84 21.13 -5.89
N TYR A 184 8.39 20.22 -5.03
CA TYR A 184 7.00 19.76 -5.00
C TYR A 184 6.03 20.92 -4.75
N HIS A 185 6.30 21.75 -3.74
CA HIS A 185 5.51 22.95 -3.44
C HIS A 185 5.47 23.92 -4.64
N THR A 186 6.63 24.32 -5.17
CA THR A 186 6.68 25.28 -6.29
C THR A 186 5.96 24.75 -7.54
N LEU A 187 6.19 23.49 -7.92
CA LEU A 187 5.50 22.88 -9.05
C LEU A 187 3.99 22.85 -8.82
N THR A 188 3.54 22.44 -7.64
CA THR A 188 2.12 22.33 -7.32
C THR A 188 1.41 23.69 -7.33
N VAL A 189 2.02 24.72 -6.74
CA VAL A 189 1.46 26.08 -6.75
C VAL A 189 1.34 26.63 -8.17
N GLU A 190 2.35 26.40 -9.03
CA GLU A 190 2.32 26.83 -10.43
C GLU A 190 1.24 26.08 -11.23
N LEU A 191 1.13 24.77 -11.05
CA LEU A 191 0.12 23.93 -11.72
C LEU A 191 -1.31 24.29 -11.29
N CYS A 192 -1.55 24.52 -10.00
CA CYS A 192 -2.85 24.90 -9.46
C CYS A 192 -3.33 26.29 -9.92
N ALA A 193 -2.47 27.08 -10.57
CA ALA A 193 -2.88 28.35 -11.18
C ALA A 193 -3.72 28.15 -12.46
N TYR A 194 -3.67 26.96 -13.06
CA TYR A 194 -4.41 26.62 -14.28
C TYR A 194 -5.76 25.99 -13.95
N PRO A 195 -6.89 26.56 -14.42
CA PRO A 195 -8.23 26.09 -14.03
C PRO A 195 -8.59 24.70 -14.59
N ASN A 196 -7.85 24.24 -15.60
CA ASN A 196 -8.00 22.93 -16.23
C ASN A 196 -7.00 21.89 -15.69
N VAL A 197 -6.26 22.20 -14.63
CA VAL A 197 -5.28 21.30 -14.00
C VAL A 197 -5.78 20.86 -12.62
N LYS A 198 -5.59 19.57 -12.33
CA LYS A 198 -5.76 18.99 -10.99
C LYS A 198 -4.46 18.30 -10.59
N VAL A 199 -3.97 18.54 -9.38
CA VAL A 199 -2.74 17.92 -8.87
C VAL A 199 -3.10 17.03 -7.69
N PHE A 200 -2.53 15.83 -7.64
CA PHE A 200 -2.79 14.82 -6.61
C PHE A 200 -1.49 14.29 -6.02
N PHE A 201 -1.46 14.10 -4.71
CA PHE A 201 -0.29 13.56 -4.01
C PHE A 201 -0.70 12.58 -2.92
N PRO A 202 -0.88 11.28 -3.26
CA PRO A 202 -1.07 10.24 -2.26
C PRO A 202 0.23 9.90 -1.50
N GLY A 203 1.39 10.43 -1.92
CA GLY A 203 2.71 10.17 -1.33
C GLY A 203 2.94 10.70 0.09
N ALA A 204 1.92 11.29 0.73
CA ALA A 204 1.90 11.63 2.15
C ALA A 204 1.13 10.61 3.01
N GLU A 205 0.47 9.63 2.39
CA GLU A 205 -0.39 8.69 3.11
C GLU A 205 0.43 7.58 3.77
N TYR A 206 0.47 7.59 5.11
CA TYR A 206 1.30 6.66 5.87
C TYR A 206 1.02 5.18 5.55
N TRP A 207 -0.25 4.82 5.37
CA TRP A 207 -0.68 3.46 5.02
C TRP A 207 -0.08 2.97 3.70
N LEU A 208 0.12 3.88 2.74
CA LEU A 208 0.68 3.59 1.43
C LEU A 208 2.20 3.48 1.51
N MET A 209 2.83 4.38 2.27
CA MET A 209 4.29 4.51 2.33
C MET A 209 4.98 3.40 3.14
N VAL A 210 4.31 2.79 4.11
CA VAL A 210 5.00 1.98 5.13
C VAL A 210 5.10 0.49 4.80
N ASN A 211 4.15 -0.06 4.05
CA ASN A 211 4.17 -1.49 3.71
C ASN A 211 5.07 -1.73 2.48
N PRO A 212 6.22 -2.42 2.60
CA PRO A 212 7.08 -2.70 1.46
C PRO A 212 6.36 -3.51 0.38
N ASP A 213 5.44 -4.40 0.75
CA ASP A 213 4.66 -5.21 -0.20
C ASP A 213 3.71 -4.37 -1.07
N ASN A 214 3.48 -3.09 -0.74
CA ASN A 214 2.75 -2.19 -1.64
C ASN A 214 3.53 -1.89 -2.93
N TYR A 215 4.84 -2.08 -2.92
CA TYR A 215 5.74 -1.71 -4.00
C TYR A 215 6.29 -2.96 -4.70
N THR A 216 6.74 -2.74 -5.93
CA THR A 216 7.56 -3.72 -6.66
C THR A 216 9.02 -3.59 -6.20
N ASP A 217 9.99 -4.07 -6.98
CA ASP A 217 11.42 -3.98 -6.65
C ASP A 217 12.01 -2.54 -6.68
N THR A 218 11.16 -1.51 -6.73
CA THR A 218 11.54 -0.09 -6.75
C THR A 218 10.84 0.69 -5.64
N PHE A 219 11.37 1.88 -5.32
CA PHE A 219 10.74 2.74 -4.32
C PHE A 219 9.49 3.47 -4.82
N PHE A 220 9.21 3.48 -6.12
CA PHE A 220 8.21 4.38 -6.71
C PHE A 220 7.04 3.64 -7.36
N ASP A 221 7.27 2.42 -7.83
CA ASP A 221 6.28 1.66 -8.59
C ASP A 221 5.49 0.74 -7.65
N ALA A 222 4.23 1.08 -7.42
CA ALA A 222 3.31 0.26 -6.65
C ALA A 222 2.95 -1.03 -7.40
N ASN A 223 2.57 -2.09 -6.68
CA ASN A 223 2.04 -3.31 -7.29
C ASN A 223 0.67 -3.07 -7.97
N GLU A 224 0.18 -4.05 -8.74
CA GLU A 224 -1.08 -3.97 -9.48
C GLU A 224 -2.28 -3.53 -8.62
N ILE A 225 -2.47 -4.17 -7.47
CA ILE A 225 -3.63 -3.95 -6.58
C ILE A 225 -3.57 -2.53 -5.99
N ILE A 226 -2.39 -2.10 -5.57
CA ILE A 226 -2.20 -0.76 -5.00
C ILE A 226 -2.29 0.32 -6.08
N THR A 227 -1.79 0.07 -7.29
CA THR A 227 -1.92 1.00 -8.43
C THR A 227 -3.39 1.21 -8.80
N GLN A 228 -4.18 0.14 -8.90
CA GLN A 228 -5.63 0.28 -9.14
C GLN A 228 -6.31 1.06 -8.01
N LYS A 229 -5.92 0.83 -6.76
CA LYS A 229 -6.45 1.58 -5.61
C LYS A 229 -6.11 3.07 -5.68
N ILE A 230 -4.87 3.42 -6.03
CA ILE A 230 -4.45 4.80 -6.25
C ILE A 230 -5.26 5.41 -7.40
N PHE A 231 -5.43 4.69 -8.50
CA PHE A 231 -6.24 5.11 -9.64
C PHE A 231 -7.69 5.44 -9.21
N LEU A 232 -8.34 4.57 -8.46
CA LEU A 232 -9.71 4.79 -7.98
C LEU A 232 -9.77 6.02 -7.05
N SER A 233 -8.90 6.08 -6.05
CA SER A 233 -8.88 7.19 -5.10
C SER A 233 -8.59 8.53 -5.79
N VAL A 234 -7.61 8.58 -6.67
CA VAL A 234 -7.13 9.82 -7.29
C VAL A 234 -8.00 10.23 -8.46
N PHE A 235 -8.12 9.37 -9.47
CA PHE A 235 -8.76 9.74 -10.74
C PHE A 235 -10.28 9.56 -10.69
N CYS A 236 -10.83 8.66 -9.88
CA CYS A 236 -12.29 8.51 -9.78
C CYS A 236 -12.87 9.38 -8.67
N ASP A 237 -12.31 9.31 -7.47
CA ASP A 237 -12.88 9.95 -6.29
C ASP A 237 -12.28 11.34 -5.98
N SER A 238 -11.24 11.75 -6.71
CA SER A 238 -10.52 13.01 -6.49
C SER A 238 -9.94 13.16 -5.07
N LEU A 239 -9.66 12.04 -4.39
CA LEU A 239 -8.95 12.01 -3.13
C LEU A 239 -7.49 12.46 -3.34
N TYR A 240 -6.92 13.03 -2.28
CA TYR A 240 -5.54 13.54 -2.27
C TYR A 240 -5.28 14.70 -3.24
N GLN A 241 -6.33 15.36 -3.73
CA GLN A 241 -6.16 16.56 -4.54
C GLN A 241 -5.54 17.68 -3.69
N ILE A 242 -4.44 18.25 -4.19
CA ILE A 242 -3.85 19.45 -3.63
C ILE A 242 -4.58 20.67 -4.19
N THR A 243 -4.98 21.56 -3.30
CA THR A 243 -5.61 22.84 -3.61
C THR A 243 -4.91 23.96 -2.85
N PRO A 244 -5.06 25.23 -3.26
CA PRO A 244 -4.48 26.36 -2.53
C PRO A 244 -4.86 26.39 -1.03
N GLU A 245 -5.98 25.78 -0.66
CA GLU A 245 -6.45 25.71 0.73
C GLU A 245 -5.75 24.65 1.58
N ASN A 246 -5.22 23.57 0.99
CA ASN A 246 -4.67 22.43 1.74
C ASN A 246 -3.17 22.19 1.52
N GLU A 247 -2.55 22.88 0.56
CA GLU A 247 -1.18 22.65 0.10
C GLU A 247 -0.15 22.79 1.23
N ASP A 248 -0.19 23.88 2.00
CA ASP A 248 0.72 24.11 3.13
C ASP A 248 0.63 22.97 4.17
N SER A 249 -0.58 22.49 4.42
CA SER A 249 -0.83 21.40 5.37
C SER A 249 -0.31 20.07 4.86
N CYS A 250 -0.40 19.82 3.56
CA CYS A 250 0.08 18.59 2.92
C CYS A 250 1.60 18.44 3.12
N TRP A 251 2.37 19.47 2.76
CA TRP A 251 3.83 19.44 2.89
C TRP A 251 4.29 19.48 4.34
N THR A 252 3.60 20.20 5.22
CA THR A 252 3.91 20.19 6.66
C THR A 252 3.69 18.79 7.23
N SER A 253 2.59 18.13 6.88
CA SER A 253 2.28 16.77 7.34
C SER A 253 3.31 15.75 6.86
N LEU A 254 3.76 15.85 5.60
CA LEU A 254 4.84 15.01 5.08
C LEU A 254 6.16 15.24 5.85
N ARG A 255 6.52 16.49 6.12
CA ARG A 255 7.74 16.82 6.90
C ARG A 255 7.68 16.26 8.31
N ASP A 256 6.54 16.46 8.98
CA ASP A 256 6.33 16.00 10.35
C ASP A 256 6.39 14.48 10.42
N LEU A 257 5.80 13.79 9.44
CA LEU A 257 5.87 12.33 9.33
C LEU A 257 7.32 11.85 9.17
N ILE A 258 8.07 12.41 8.23
CA ILE A 258 9.47 12.04 7.97
C ILE A 258 10.34 12.35 9.20
N ALA A 259 10.13 13.50 9.84
CA ALA A 259 10.85 13.89 11.05
C ALA A 259 10.54 12.94 12.22
N ARG A 260 9.27 12.56 12.41
CA ARG A 260 8.85 11.56 13.40
C ARG A 260 9.59 10.26 13.17
N GLU A 261 9.54 9.72 11.96
CA GLU A 261 10.16 8.43 11.63
C GLU A 261 11.68 8.44 11.72
N LYS A 262 12.34 9.57 11.42
CA LYS A 262 13.78 9.69 11.66
C LYS A 262 14.14 9.74 13.14
N ALA A 263 13.30 10.37 13.96
CA ALA A 263 13.56 10.57 15.38
C ALA A 263 13.20 9.33 16.22
N SER A 264 12.10 8.67 15.88
CA SER A 264 11.58 7.48 16.53
C SER A 264 10.90 6.60 15.48
N PRO A 265 11.70 5.80 14.74
CA PRO A 265 11.17 4.88 13.73
C PRO A 265 10.07 3.99 14.32
N THR A 266 9.01 3.78 13.57
CA THR A 266 7.97 2.84 13.97
C THR A 266 8.55 1.43 13.96
N PHE A 267 8.44 0.74 15.10
CA PHE A 267 8.93 -0.63 15.25
C PHE A 267 7.83 -1.60 14.81
N TYR A 268 8.09 -2.42 13.80
CA TYR A 268 7.23 -3.56 13.45
C TYR A 268 7.92 -4.85 13.93
N PRO A 269 7.24 -5.71 14.72
CA PRO A 269 7.83 -6.96 15.17
C PRO A 269 8.20 -7.88 14.00
N ASP A 270 9.36 -8.54 14.09
CA ASP A 270 9.72 -9.65 13.21
C ASP A 270 8.93 -10.90 13.64
N LEU A 271 8.04 -11.35 12.78
CA LEU A 271 7.23 -12.55 12.92
C LEU A 271 7.54 -13.56 11.80
N SER A 272 8.75 -13.52 11.22
CA SER A 272 9.19 -14.43 10.15
C SER A 272 9.16 -15.92 10.55
N ASP A 273 9.22 -16.23 11.84
CA ASP A 273 9.04 -17.59 12.37
C ASP A 273 7.57 -18.01 12.49
N TRP A 274 6.61 -17.14 12.18
CA TRP A 274 5.18 -17.43 12.30
C TRP A 274 4.52 -17.80 10.96
N CYS A 275 3.48 -18.62 11.07
CA CYS A 275 2.49 -18.92 10.04
C CYS A 275 1.10 -18.59 10.60
N LEU A 276 0.48 -17.54 10.10
CA LEU A 276 -0.78 -16.99 10.61
C LEU A 276 -1.91 -17.32 9.64
N VAL A 277 -2.96 -17.96 10.14
CA VAL A 277 -4.12 -18.39 9.36
C VAL A 277 -5.35 -17.64 9.85
N PHE A 278 -5.97 -16.84 8.97
CA PHE A 278 -7.09 -15.98 9.30
C PHE A 278 -8.42 -16.62 8.91
N PHE A 279 -9.35 -16.65 9.87
CA PHE A 279 -10.77 -16.91 9.64
C PHE A 279 -11.58 -15.70 10.09
N GLY A 280 -12.58 -15.34 9.30
CA GLY A 280 -13.46 -14.24 9.64
C GLY A 280 -14.34 -13.82 8.48
N ASP A 281 -14.83 -12.60 8.59
CA ASP A 281 -15.82 -12.05 7.66
C ASP A 281 -15.22 -11.03 6.66
N SER A 282 -16.05 -10.11 6.18
CA SER A 282 -15.67 -9.06 5.23
C SER A 282 -14.59 -8.12 5.75
N VAL A 283 -14.44 -7.95 7.06
CA VAL A 283 -13.38 -7.12 7.65
C VAL A 283 -11.99 -7.63 7.27
N LEU A 284 -11.83 -8.96 7.23
CA LEU A 284 -10.60 -9.63 6.83
C LEU A 284 -10.59 -10.05 5.35
N GLY A 285 -11.75 -10.42 4.79
CA GLY A 285 -11.84 -11.10 3.49
C GLY A 285 -12.09 -10.21 2.27
N ASN A 286 -12.69 -9.03 2.41
CA ASN A 286 -13.11 -8.23 1.24
C ASN A 286 -12.00 -7.36 0.63
N PHE A 287 -10.90 -7.15 1.34
CA PHE A 287 -9.81 -6.30 0.88
C PHE A 287 -8.65 -7.16 0.37
N PRO A 288 -8.22 -7.01 -0.89
CA PRO A 288 -7.15 -7.80 -1.45
C PRO A 288 -5.76 -7.22 -1.15
N GLY A 289 -4.75 -8.08 -1.26
CA GLY A 289 -3.33 -7.69 -1.32
C GLY A 289 -2.79 -7.04 -0.05
N SER A 290 -1.72 -6.27 -0.24
CA SER A 290 -0.88 -5.67 0.80
C SER A 290 -1.57 -4.58 1.63
N SER A 291 -2.73 -4.06 1.20
CA SER A 291 -3.50 -3.06 1.97
C SER A 291 -4.60 -3.66 2.88
N SER A 292 -4.71 -4.98 2.91
CA SER A 292 -5.62 -5.72 3.81
C SER A 292 -5.00 -5.90 5.20
N ILE A 293 -5.80 -6.25 6.22
CA ILE A 293 -5.25 -6.54 7.56
C ILE A 293 -4.20 -7.67 7.47
N PRO A 294 -4.47 -8.82 6.83
CA PRO A 294 -3.48 -9.88 6.66
C PRO A 294 -2.27 -9.43 5.81
N GLY A 295 -2.49 -8.58 4.79
CA GLY A 295 -1.43 -8.05 3.93
C GLY A 295 -0.47 -7.10 4.63
N TYR A 296 -0.97 -6.27 5.56
CA TYR A 296 -0.11 -5.48 6.44
C TYR A 296 0.69 -6.35 7.40
N VAL A 297 0.06 -7.39 7.96
CA VAL A 297 0.77 -8.33 8.84
C VAL A 297 1.91 -9.00 8.06
N ALA A 298 1.65 -9.53 6.86
CA ALA A 298 2.68 -10.16 6.03
C ALA A 298 3.85 -9.19 5.72
N GLY A 299 3.57 -8.06 5.08
CA GLY A 299 4.63 -7.18 4.58
C GLY A 299 5.37 -6.38 5.65
N LEU A 300 4.77 -6.16 6.83
CA LEU A 300 5.43 -5.41 7.92
C LEU A 300 6.17 -6.31 8.92
N SER A 301 5.85 -7.61 8.98
CA SER A 301 6.44 -8.54 9.97
C SER A 301 7.13 -9.76 9.39
N ASP A 302 7.13 -9.95 8.07
CA ASP A 302 7.63 -11.15 7.38
C ASP A 302 6.91 -12.47 7.77
N ALA A 303 5.77 -12.40 8.46
CA ALA A 303 4.96 -13.56 8.76
C ALA A 303 4.46 -14.26 7.48
N ALA A 304 4.43 -15.59 7.47
CA ALA A 304 3.67 -16.30 6.44
C ALA A 304 2.18 -16.17 6.77
N VAL A 305 1.37 -15.67 5.83
CA VAL A 305 -0.03 -15.33 6.09
C VAL A 305 -0.95 -16.02 5.08
N TYR A 306 -2.00 -16.66 5.58
CA TYR A 306 -3.04 -17.29 4.78
C TYR A 306 -4.42 -16.81 5.22
N ASN A 307 -5.16 -16.21 4.29
CA ASN A 307 -6.47 -15.63 4.59
C ASN A 307 -7.60 -16.50 4.05
N PHE A 308 -8.37 -17.10 4.96
CA PHE A 308 -9.57 -17.89 4.68
C PHE A 308 -10.85 -17.17 5.13
N ALA A 309 -10.78 -15.87 5.38
CA ALA A 309 -11.95 -15.06 5.68
C ALA A 309 -12.86 -14.91 4.45
N ILE A 310 -14.17 -14.99 4.67
CA ILE A 310 -15.19 -14.92 3.61
C ILE A 310 -16.13 -13.77 3.89
N GLY A 311 -16.27 -12.86 2.91
CA GLY A 311 -17.18 -11.72 3.02
C GLY A 311 -18.60 -12.10 3.39
N GLY A 312 -19.14 -11.48 4.45
CA GLY A 312 -20.51 -11.71 4.91
C GLY A 312 -20.73 -13.00 5.72
N SER A 313 -19.70 -13.80 5.96
CA SER A 313 -19.80 -15.04 6.76
C SER A 313 -19.95 -14.76 8.26
N SER A 314 -20.53 -15.72 8.98
CA SER A 314 -20.72 -15.67 10.43
C SER A 314 -20.04 -16.84 11.17
N GLY A 315 -19.92 -16.69 12.50
CA GLY A 315 -19.47 -17.76 13.38
C GLY A 315 -20.54 -18.85 13.58
N ALA A 316 -21.82 -18.46 13.59
CA ALA A 316 -22.97 -19.35 13.56
C ALA A 316 -23.28 -19.85 12.13
N SER A 317 -23.86 -21.04 12.02
CA SER A 317 -24.38 -21.59 10.77
C SER A 317 -25.78 -21.10 10.49
N HIS A 318 -26.02 -20.62 9.27
CA HIS A 318 -27.34 -20.22 8.78
C HIS A 318 -28.01 -21.29 7.89
N GLY A 319 -27.53 -22.54 7.95
CA GLY A 319 -28.07 -23.67 7.21
C GLY A 319 -27.08 -24.27 6.21
N GLU A 320 -27.47 -25.35 5.56
CA GLU A 320 -26.62 -26.03 4.57
C GLU A 320 -26.36 -25.14 3.34
N GLY A 321 -25.12 -25.15 2.86
CA GLY A 321 -24.70 -24.45 1.64
C GLY A 321 -24.38 -22.97 1.84
N THR A 322 -24.45 -22.43 3.06
CA THR A 322 -23.88 -21.11 3.38
C THR A 322 -22.37 -21.23 3.61
N GLN A 323 -21.65 -20.13 3.42
CA GLN A 323 -20.19 -20.07 3.60
C GLN A 323 -19.78 -19.65 5.02
N ASP A 324 -20.61 -19.98 6.02
CA ASP A 324 -20.33 -19.68 7.42
C ASP A 324 -19.23 -20.60 7.98
N PHE A 325 -18.60 -20.20 9.08
CA PHE A 325 -17.45 -20.91 9.64
C PHE A 325 -17.70 -22.42 9.86
N PRO A 326 -18.87 -22.86 10.41
CA PRO A 326 -19.14 -24.28 10.60
C PRO A 326 -19.27 -25.09 9.31
N ASN A 327 -19.63 -24.45 8.21
CA ASN A 327 -19.81 -25.11 6.93
C ASN A 327 -18.52 -25.21 6.11
N ILE A 328 -17.53 -24.36 6.38
CA ILE A 328 -16.26 -24.36 5.63
C ILE A 328 -15.13 -25.11 6.36
N ILE A 329 -15.26 -25.35 7.66
CA ILE A 329 -14.15 -25.86 8.47
C ILE A 329 -13.69 -27.27 8.07
N ASP A 330 -14.63 -28.13 7.68
CA ASP A 330 -14.30 -29.51 7.29
C ASP A 330 -13.59 -29.55 5.92
N ASP A 331 -14.04 -28.74 4.97
CA ASP A 331 -13.38 -28.57 3.67
C ASP A 331 -11.98 -27.96 3.85
N PHE A 332 -11.84 -26.93 4.69
CA PHE A 332 -10.54 -26.36 5.04
C PHE A 332 -9.58 -27.44 5.57
N LEU A 333 -10.00 -28.26 6.52
CA LEU A 333 -9.17 -29.32 7.10
C LEU A 333 -8.83 -30.40 6.06
N ALA A 334 -9.77 -30.75 5.18
CA ALA A 334 -9.53 -31.74 4.14
C ALA A 334 -8.52 -31.25 3.07
N GLU A 335 -8.56 -29.97 2.72
CA GLU A 335 -7.79 -29.41 1.62
C GLU A 335 -6.42 -28.84 2.04
N ASN A 336 -6.27 -28.43 3.30
CA ASN A 336 -5.09 -27.69 3.76
C ASN A 336 -4.26 -28.47 4.79
N THR A 337 -4.43 -29.78 4.84
CA THR A 337 -3.67 -30.64 5.76
C THR A 337 -3.00 -31.82 5.09
N SER A 338 -1.86 -32.20 5.65
CA SER A 338 -1.13 -33.42 5.29
C SER A 338 -0.77 -34.23 6.53
N PRO A 339 -0.78 -35.56 6.46
CA PRO A 339 -0.26 -36.41 7.54
C PRO A 339 1.22 -36.13 7.83
N SER A 340 1.61 -36.14 9.09
CA SER A 340 3.00 -35.99 9.56
C SER A 340 3.33 -36.99 10.67
N ASP A 341 4.63 -37.17 10.96
CA ASP A 341 5.09 -38.11 11.99
C ASP A 341 4.60 -37.73 13.41
N SER A 342 4.25 -36.46 13.64
CA SER A 342 3.72 -35.92 14.89
C SER A 342 2.22 -35.62 14.87
N GLY A 343 1.50 -35.99 13.79
CA GLY A 343 0.06 -35.75 13.67
C GLY A 343 -0.31 -35.14 12.32
N THR A 344 -0.92 -33.95 12.35
CA THR A 344 -1.37 -33.23 11.16
C THR A 344 -0.48 -32.01 10.94
N LEU A 345 -0.07 -31.77 9.70
CA LEU A 345 0.68 -30.57 9.31
C LEU A 345 -0.21 -29.67 8.45
N PHE A 346 -0.14 -28.37 8.70
CA PHE A 346 -0.77 -27.37 7.82
C PHE A 346 0.02 -27.26 6.51
N THR A 347 -0.65 -27.51 5.40
CA THR A 347 -0.10 -27.50 4.04
C THR A 347 -1.13 -26.83 3.11
N PRO A 348 -1.22 -25.50 3.13
CA PRO A 348 -2.23 -24.77 2.38
C PRO A 348 -2.06 -25.02 0.88
N GLY A 349 -3.17 -25.24 0.17
CA GLY A 349 -3.16 -25.41 -1.29
C GLY A 349 -2.25 -26.55 -1.82
N GLY A 350 -1.89 -27.51 -0.98
CA GLY A 350 -0.95 -28.59 -1.33
C GLY A 350 0.52 -28.15 -1.44
N GLU A 351 0.89 -27.00 -0.87
CA GLU A 351 2.28 -26.55 -0.78
C GLU A 351 3.21 -27.57 -0.09
N GLU A 352 4.50 -27.52 -0.40
CA GLU A 352 5.48 -28.44 0.18
C GLU A 352 5.58 -28.27 1.69
N ALA A 353 5.33 -29.38 2.42
CA ALA A 353 5.42 -29.49 3.87
C ALA A 353 6.70 -28.88 4.49
N GLY A 354 7.81 -28.81 3.73
CA GLY A 354 9.09 -28.25 4.18
C GLY A 354 9.00 -26.77 4.59
N ASN A 355 8.13 -25.98 3.94
CA ASN A 355 8.00 -24.54 4.18
C ASN A 355 7.38 -24.22 5.56
N PHE A 356 6.61 -25.14 6.12
CA PHE A 356 5.82 -24.91 7.33
C PHE A 356 6.32 -25.66 8.56
N ARG A 357 7.14 -26.71 8.37
CA ARG A 357 7.62 -27.58 9.46
C ARG A 357 8.37 -26.89 10.60
N ARG A 358 8.80 -25.64 10.42
CA ARG A 358 9.55 -24.86 11.41
C ARG A 358 8.86 -23.59 11.87
N LYS A 359 7.69 -23.26 11.31
CA LYS A 359 6.96 -22.06 11.66
C LYS A 359 5.98 -22.32 12.80
N ASN A 360 5.83 -21.36 13.71
CA ASN A 360 4.80 -21.36 14.74
C ASN A 360 3.45 -21.09 14.07
N LEU A 361 2.58 -22.10 14.04
CA LEU A 361 1.24 -21.97 13.46
C LEU A 361 0.32 -21.25 14.45
N CYS A 362 -0.40 -20.23 13.99
CA CYS A 362 -1.42 -19.56 14.79
C CYS A 362 -2.69 -19.27 13.97
N PHE A 363 -3.84 -19.58 14.56
CA PHE A 363 -5.14 -19.27 13.98
C PHE A 363 -5.70 -17.97 14.58
N ILE A 364 -6.02 -17.02 13.70
CA ILE A 364 -6.63 -15.74 14.04
C ILE A 364 -8.10 -15.80 13.63
N ILE A 365 -9.01 -15.68 14.59
CA ILE A 365 -10.45 -15.90 14.37
C ILE A 365 -11.20 -14.63 14.72
N ASN A 366 -11.89 -14.03 13.75
CA ASN A 366 -12.65 -12.80 13.96
C ASN A 366 -14.04 -12.89 13.34
N TYR A 367 -15.05 -13.11 14.19
CA TYR A 367 -16.47 -13.13 13.82
C TYR A 367 -17.29 -12.33 14.85
N GLY A 368 -18.53 -12.02 14.50
CA GLY A 368 -19.49 -11.39 15.41
C GLY A 368 -20.36 -10.33 14.73
N PHE A 369 -19.85 -9.61 13.73
CA PHE A 369 -20.66 -8.61 13.02
C PHE A 369 -21.85 -9.25 12.33
N ASN A 370 -21.63 -10.25 11.47
CA ASN A 370 -22.72 -10.90 10.74
C ASN A 370 -23.62 -11.74 11.63
N ASP A 371 -23.11 -12.31 12.71
CA ASP A 371 -23.91 -12.98 13.75
C ASP A 371 -24.89 -12.00 14.39
N TYR A 372 -24.42 -10.79 14.72
CA TYR A 372 -25.29 -9.72 15.22
C TYR A 372 -26.25 -9.19 14.14
N PHE A 373 -25.77 -8.95 12.92
CA PHE A 373 -26.59 -8.38 11.83
C PHE A 373 -27.69 -9.33 11.36
N SER A 374 -27.49 -10.64 11.48
CA SER A 374 -28.50 -11.67 11.20
C SER A 374 -29.37 -12.01 12.41
N GLY A 375 -28.99 -11.54 13.61
CA GLY A 375 -29.69 -11.84 14.85
C GLY A 375 -29.53 -13.28 15.32
N SER A 376 -28.37 -13.89 15.06
CA SER A 376 -28.05 -15.25 15.52
C SER A 376 -28.13 -15.31 17.05
N ARG A 377 -28.73 -16.37 17.58
CA ARG A 377 -28.79 -16.58 19.03
C ARG A 377 -27.37 -16.77 19.59
N ILE A 378 -27.06 -16.18 20.74
CA ILE A 378 -25.71 -16.27 21.35
C ILE A 378 -25.38 -17.72 21.73
N GLU A 379 -26.29 -18.42 22.42
CA GLU A 379 -26.03 -19.76 22.93
C GLU A 379 -27.33 -20.56 23.09
N ASN A 380 -27.20 -21.88 22.90
CA ASN A 380 -28.19 -22.87 23.27
C ASN A 380 -27.70 -23.61 24.53
N LEU A 381 -28.36 -23.38 25.67
CA LEU A 381 -27.95 -23.97 26.96
C LEU A 381 -28.22 -25.48 27.06
N GLU A 382 -29.13 -26.01 26.22
CA GLU A 382 -29.44 -27.44 26.18
C GLU A 382 -28.47 -28.21 25.28
N ASP A 383 -27.89 -27.52 24.30
CA ASP A 383 -26.85 -28.04 23.41
C ASP A 383 -25.77 -26.97 23.15
N PRO A 384 -24.72 -26.92 23.99
CA PRO A 384 -23.64 -25.94 23.83
C PRO A 384 -22.86 -26.07 22.51
N TYR A 385 -22.98 -27.18 21.78
CA TYR A 385 -22.31 -27.38 20.48
C TYR A 385 -23.25 -27.13 19.30
N ASP A 386 -24.46 -26.59 19.54
CA ASP A 386 -25.39 -26.19 18.49
C ASP A 386 -24.78 -25.10 17.59
N THR A 387 -24.36 -25.52 16.39
CA THR A 387 -23.67 -24.67 15.42
C THR A 387 -24.55 -23.55 14.87
N ALA A 388 -25.87 -23.59 15.05
CA ALA A 388 -26.77 -22.49 14.69
C ALA A 388 -26.72 -21.31 15.68
N THR A 389 -25.98 -21.46 16.79
CA THR A 389 -25.73 -20.37 17.75
C THR A 389 -24.31 -19.86 17.65
N PHE A 390 -24.09 -18.60 18.00
CA PHE A 390 -22.78 -17.94 17.88
C PHE A 390 -21.69 -18.69 18.66
N LYS A 391 -21.90 -18.93 19.97
CA LYS A 391 -20.94 -19.68 20.79
C LYS A 391 -20.81 -21.13 20.32
N GLY A 392 -21.91 -21.81 19.98
CA GLY A 392 -21.84 -23.21 19.55
C GLY A 392 -21.12 -23.42 18.23
N GLY A 393 -21.30 -22.51 17.27
CA GLY A 393 -20.59 -22.51 15.98
C GLY A 393 -19.08 -22.29 16.17
N LEU A 394 -18.69 -21.22 16.86
CA LEU A 394 -17.29 -20.94 17.17
C LEU A 394 -16.64 -22.07 17.97
N ARG A 395 -17.30 -22.53 19.04
CA ARG A 395 -16.80 -23.62 19.91
C ARG A 395 -16.51 -24.89 19.12
N THR A 396 -17.43 -25.28 18.24
CA THR A 396 -17.28 -26.47 17.39
C THR A 396 -16.09 -26.34 16.45
N CYS A 397 -15.97 -25.22 15.74
CA CYS A 397 -14.92 -25.02 14.75
C CYS A 397 -13.52 -24.90 15.41
N ILE A 398 -13.41 -24.13 16.48
CA ILE A 398 -12.16 -23.96 17.23
C ILE A 398 -11.71 -25.30 17.82
N THR A 399 -12.63 -26.09 18.38
CA THR A 399 -12.31 -27.43 18.91
C THR A 399 -11.79 -28.37 17.82
N LYS A 400 -12.38 -28.32 16.61
CA LYS A 400 -11.87 -29.09 15.45
C LYS A 400 -10.45 -28.66 15.07
N LEU A 401 -10.17 -27.36 15.04
CA LEU A 401 -8.83 -26.84 14.76
C LEU A 401 -7.83 -27.23 15.85
N GLN A 402 -8.15 -27.09 17.13
CA GLN A 402 -7.30 -27.51 18.25
C GLN A 402 -7.02 -29.02 18.23
N THR A 403 -8.00 -29.83 17.80
CA THR A 403 -7.81 -31.27 17.63
C THR A 403 -6.85 -31.59 16.48
N ALA A 404 -6.96 -30.86 15.37
CA ALA A 404 -6.09 -31.04 14.21
C ALA A 404 -4.68 -30.50 14.47
N PHE A 405 -4.55 -29.39 15.19
CA PHE A 405 -3.30 -28.66 15.42
C PHE A 405 -3.11 -28.37 16.92
N PRO A 406 -2.80 -29.39 17.73
CA PRO A 406 -2.74 -29.25 19.20
C PRO A 406 -1.64 -28.31 19.68
N ASP A 407 -0.58 -28.12 18.89
CA ASP A 407 0.56 -27.26 19.21
C ASP A 407 0.44 -25.84 18.61
N ALA A 408 -0.67 -25.52 17.94
CA ALA A 408 -0.88 -24.19 17.37
C ALA A 408 -1.34 -23.16 18.41
N GLY A 409 -0.99 -21.90 18.17
CA GLY A 409 -1.59 -20.76 18.88
C GLY A 409 -2.99 -20.46 18.37
N PHE A 410 -3.86 -19.94 19.22
CA PHE A 410 -5.22 -19.54 18.85
C PHE A 410 -5.54 -18.17 19.45
N ILE A 411 -5.89 -17.22 18.59
CA ILE A 411 -6.32 -15.88 18.99
C ILE A 411 -7.76 -15.68 18.54
N LEU A 412 -8.66 -15.45 19.50
CA LEU A 412 -10.00 -14.96 19.23
C LEU A 412 -9.99 -13.43 19.31
N VAL A 413 -10.43 -12.79 18.23
CA VAL A 413 -10.38 -11.33 18.05
C VAL A 413 -11.80 -10.81 17.97
N THR A 414 -12.13 -9.81 18.78
CA THR A 414 -13.45 -9.15 18.68
C THR A 414 -13.49 -8.19 17.49
N PRO A 415 -14.66 -7.99 16.86
CA PRO A 415 -14.82 -6.88 15.92
C PRO A 415 -14.78 -5.53 16.66
N THR A 416 -14.61 -4.45 15.91
CA THR A 416 -14.57 -3.07 16.45
C THR A 416 -15.98 -2.51 16.68
N HIS A 417 -16.07 -1.27 17.14
CA HIS A 417 -17.34 -0.53 17.10
C HIS A 417 -17.90 -0.41 15.67
N THR A 418 -19.23 -0.30 15.55
CA THR A 418 -19.96 -0.09 14.30
C THR A 418 -20.92 1.10 14.43
N GLY A 419 -21.22 1.80 13.34
CA GLY A 419 -22.27 2.80 13.28
C GLY A 419 -23.66 2.23 12.98
N TYR A 420 -23.78 0.95 12.62
CA TYR A 420 -25.06 0.32 12.32
C TYR A 420 -25.89 0.02 13.56
N PHE A 421 -27.21 -0.15 13.38
CA PHE A 421 -28.15 -0.59 14.42
C PHE A 421 -28.03 0.19 15.74
N ASN A 422 -28.09 1.52 15.64
CA ASN A 422 -27.88 2.43 16.77
C ASN A 422 -26.56 2.13 17.52
N ARG A 423 -25.47 2.04 16.75
CA ARG A 423 -24.13 1.69 17.24
C ARG A 423 -24.07 0.36 17.97
N GLY A 424 -24.74 -0.64 17.41
CA GLY A 424 -24.84 -1.98 17.99
C GLY A 424 -25.78 -2.10 19.20
N MET A 425 -26.51 -1.04 19.57
CA MET A 425 -27.37 -1.04 20.75
C MET A 425 -28.81 -1.47 20.48
N ASP A 426 -29.22 -1.58 19.22
CA ASP A 426 -30.50 -2.19 18.87
C ASP A 426 -30.39 -3.71 18.96
N LYS A 427 -31.44 -4.37 19.46
CA LYS A 427 -31.55 -5.83 19.34
C LYS A 427 -31.94 -6.18 17.92
N ASN A 428 -31.22 -7.13 17.32
CA ASN A 428 -31.48 -7.57 15.96
C ASN A 428 -31.94 -9.05 15.93
N GLY A 429 -32.94 -9.37 15.12
CA GLY A 429 -33.62 -10.67 15.14
C GLY A 429 -34.62 -10.85 16.29
N THR A 430 -35.40 -11.94 16.24
CA THR A 430 -36.42 -12.25 17.28
C THR A 430 -35.79 -12.76 18.57
N ASP A 431 -34.72 -13.54 18.44
CA ASP A 431 -34.00 -14.19 19.54
C ASP A 431 -32.55 -13.68 19.69
N GLY A 432 -32.18 -12.65 18.92
CA GLY A 432 -30.85 -12.05 18.98
C GLY A 432 -30.74 -10.98 20.07
N ASP A 433 -29.51 -10.51 20.30
CA ASP A 433 -29.19 -9.56 21.35
C ASP A 433 -28.54 -8.29 20.78
N ILE A 434 -28.13 -7.37 21.66
CA ILE A 434 -27.32 -6.22 21.29
C ILE A 434 -25.87 -6.66 20.98
N PHE A 435 -25.17 -5.90 20.15
CA PHE A 435 -23.81 -6.22 19.72
C PHE A 435 -22.81 -6.44 20.87
N PRO A 436 -22.80 -5.64 21.96
CA PRO A 436 -21.94 -5.90 23.12
C PRO A 436 -22.10 -7.29 23.75
N ALA A 437 -23.24 -7.94 23.59
CA ALA A 437 -23.44 -9.29 24.11
C ALA A 437 -22.64 -10.34 23.30
N TYR A 438 -22.44 -10.14 22.00
CA TYR A 438 -21.57 -10.98 21.17
C TYR A 438 -20.09 -10.75 21.50
N ILE A 439 -19.72 -9.53 21.88
CA ILE A 439 -18.36 -9.20 22.38
C ILE A 439 -18.09 -9.96 23.68
N SER A 440 -18.99 -9.87 24.67
CA SER A 440 -18.86 -10.62 25.93
C SER A 440 -18.85 -12.12 25.71
N ALA A 441 -19.68 -12.64 24.80
CA ALA A 441 -19.72 -14.06 24.45
C ALA A 441 -18.40 -14.56 23.86
N SER A 442 -17.69 -13.70 23.11
CA SER A 442 -16.36 -14.02 22.57
C SER A 442 -15.31 -14.13 23.68
N LEU A 443 -15.33 -13.20 24.66
CA LEU A 443 -14.43 -13.28 25.82
C LEU A 443 -14.68 -14.54 26.64
N GLU A 444 -15.95 -14.83 26.97
CA GLU A 444 -16.31 -16.06 27.69
C GLU A 444 -15.82 -17.32 26.97
N LEU A 445 -15.93 -17.35 25.65
CA LEU A 445 -15.50 -18.49 24.85
C LEU A 445 -13.97 -18.61 24.79
N ALA A 446 -13.25 -17.48 24.72
CA ALA A 446 -11.79 -17.47 24.79
C ALA A 446 -11.30 -18.04 26.13
N GLU A 447 -11.92 -17.64 27.25
CA GLU A 447 -11.62 -18.19 28.58
C GLU A 447 -11.94 -19.69 28.66
N GLU A 448 -13.11 -20.10 28.14
CA GLU A 448 -13.56 -21.49 28.13
C GLU A 448 -12.59 -22.41 27.38
N LEU A 449 -12.11 -21.98 26.21
CA LEU A 449 -11.27 -22.77 25.31
C LEU A 449 -9.76 -22.50 25.50
N ASN A 450 -9.39 -21.69 26.49
CA ASN A 450 -8.02 -21.28 26.80
C ASN A 450 -7.30 -20.69 25.57
N LEU A 451 -7.94 -19.70 24.94
CA LEU A 451 -7.43 -18.98 23.78
C LEU A 451 -6.82 -17.65 24.22
N SER A 452 -5.85 -17.17 23.45
CA SER A 452 -5.47 -15.77 23.49
C SER A 452 -6.62 -14.90 22.98
N PHE A 453 -6.75 -13.68 23.50
CA PHE A 453 -7.89 -12.81 23.21
C PHE A 453 -7.44 -11.37 22.93
N ILE A 454 -7.86 -10.84 21.77
CA ILE A 454 -7.68 -9.42 21.42
C ILE A 454 -9.05 -8.74 21.44
N ASP A 455 -9.21 -7.82 22.38
CA ASP A 455 -10.45 -7.07 22.56
C ASP A 455 -10.41 -5.72 21.81
N ASN A 456 -10.62 -5.74 20.50
CA ASN A 456 -10.67 -4.51 19.70
C ASN A 456 -11.82 -3.59 20.10
N TYR A 457 -12.90 -4.15 20.63
CA TYR A 457 -14.09 -3.39 21.03
C TYR A 457 -13.82 -2.56 22.29
N ASN A 458 -13.36 -3.19 23.38
CA ASN A 458 -13.19 -2.48 24.66
C ASN A 458 -11.82 -1.80 24.84
N ASN A 459 -10.79 -2.16 24.05
CA ASN A 459 -9.46 -1.53 24.16
C ASN A 459 -9.36 -0.17 23.45
N TYR A 460 -10.48 0.40 23.00
CA TYR A 460 -10.60 1.74 22.41
C TYR A 460 -9.70 2.00 21.19
N ILE A 461 -9.39 0.96 20.41
CA ILE A 461 -8.58 1.09 19.20
C ILE A 461 -9.35 1.91 18.14
N ILE A 462 -10.60 1.52 17.91
CA ILE A 462 -11.58 2.28 17.14
C ILE A 462 -12.82 2.46 18.02
N THR A 463 -13.13 3.70 18.37
CA THR A 463 -14.21 4.09 19.26
C THR A 463 -15.36 4.74 18.50
N ASP A 464 -16.50 4.82 19.17
CA ASP A 464 -17.69 5.57 18.76
C ASP A 464 -17.42 7.02 18.33
N GLU A 465 -16.37 7.66 18.86
CA GLU A 465 -15.97 9.03 18.56
C GLU A 465 -15.09 9.15 17.32
N ASN A 466 -14.30 8.12 17.01
CA ASN A 466 -13.32 8.14 15.91
C ASN A 466 -13.69 7.21 14.73
N LEU A 467 -14.90 6.63 14.71
CA LEU A 467 -15.36 5.75 13.62
C LEU A 467 -15.11 6.33 12.22
N GLY A 468 -15.39 7.61 12.01
CA GLY A 468 -15.23 8.26 10.71
C GLY A 468 -13.77 8.39 10.25
N GLU A 469 -12.80 8.27 11.15
CA GLU A 469 -11.38 8.28 10.82
C GLU A 469 -10.89 6.91 10.35
N TYR A 470 -11.46 5.82 10.87
CA TYR A 470 -10.96 4.46 10.67
C TYR A 470 -11.88 3.53 9.90
N LEU A 471 -13.15 3.88 9.68
CA LEU A 471 -14.13 3.08 8.94
C LEU A 471 -14.62 3.80 7.69
N SER A 472 -14.75 3.09 6.57
CA SER A 472 -15.20 3.65 5.29
C SER A 472 -16.73 3.78 5.18
N ASP A 473 -17.47 2.87 5.81
CA ASP A 473 -18.93 2.80 5.72
C ASP A 473 -19.59 2.57 7.09
N THR A 474 -18.90 3.00 8.15
CA THR A 474 -19.26 2.79 9.56
C THR A 474 -19.21 1.35 10.05
N CYS A 475 -18.72 0.40 9.22
CA CYS A 475 -18.50 -0.99 9.63
C CYS A 475 -17.12 -1.50 9.20
N HIS A 476 -16.78 -1.37 7.92
CA HIS A 476 -15.54 -1.87 7.37
C HIS A 476 -14.40 -0.88 7.61
N PRO A 477 -13.24 -1.33 8.11
CA PRO A 477 -12.08 -0.46 8.30
C PRO A 477 -11.56 0.07 6.96
N ASN A 478 -11.24 1.36 6.91
CA ASN A 478 -10.47 1.97 5.82
C ASN A 478 -8.98 1.61 5.97
N GLU A 479 -8.11 2.20 5.16
CA GLU A 479 -6.68 1.88 5.12
C GLU A 479 -5.98 2.13 6.46
N LYS A 480 -6.35 3.22 7.15
CA LYS A 480 -5.83 3.54 8.48
C LYS A 480 -6.31 2.52 9.50
N GLY A 481 -7.60 2.17 9.45
CA GLY A 481 -8.19 1.17 10.34
C GLY A 481 -7.57 -0.22 10.16
N ARG A 482 -7.35 -0.64 8.90
CA ARG A 482 -6.71 -1.93 8.61
C ARG A 482 -5.26 -1.98 9.07
N LEU A 483 -4.49 -0.91 8.84
CA LEU A 483 -3.12 -0.83 9.36
C LEU A 483 -3.10 -0.89 10.90
N LEU A 484 -3.98 -0.13 11.55
CA LEU A 484 -4.09 -0.13 13.01
C LEU A 484 -4.37 -1.53 13.56
N LEU A 485 -5.39 -2.22 13.05
CA LEU A 485 -5.75 -3.58 13.47
C LEU A 485 -4.62 -4.58 13.20
N ALA A 486 -3.94 -4.48 12.06
CA ALA A 486 -2.77 -5.31 11.76
C ALA A 486 -1.65 -5.09 12.77
N THR A 487 -1.34 -3.83 13.11
CA THR A 487 -0.29 -3.51 14.09
C THR A 487 -0.62 -3.98 15.49
N THR A 488 -1.87 -3.83 15.93
CA THR A 488 -2.32 -4.39 17.22
C THR A 488 -2.08 -5.90 17.29
N LEU A 489 -2.43 -6.63 16.23
CA LEU A 489 -2.20 -8.07 16.17
C LEU A 489 -0.71 -8.41 16.20
N MET A 490 0.12 -7.71 15.43
CA MET A 490 1.57 -7.97 15.39
C MET A 490 2.22 -7.76 16.76
N TYR A 491 1.91 -6.66 17.45
CA TYR A 491 2.43 -6.40 18.80
C TYR A 491 1.92 -7.43 19.80
N PHE A 492 0.65 -7.81 19.72
CA PHE A 492 0.09 -8.84 20.61
C PHE A 492 0.84 -10.16 20.47
N ILE A 493 1.08 -10.65 19.25
CA ILE A 493 1.83 -11.89 19.02
C ILE A 493 3.26 -11.77 19.57
N HIS A 494 3.91 -10.63 19.32
CA HIS A 494 5.28 -10.38 19.78
C HIS A 494 5.40 -10.36 21.31
N GLU A 495 4.47 -9.71 22.02
CA GLU A 495 4.56 -9.51 23.46
C GLU A 495 4.03 -10.72 24.26
N GLU A 496 2.93 -11.33 23.82
CA GLU A 496 2.19 -12.32 24.60
C GLU A 496 2.42 -13.76 24.14
N MET A 497 2.94 -13.97 22.93
CA MET A 497 3.06 -15.32 22.36
C MET A 497 4.50 -15.74 22.03
N ALA A 498 5.44 -14.79 21.85
CA ALA A 498 6.83 -15.13 21.54
C ALA A 498 7.57 -15.85 22.68
N ASP A 499 7.17 -15.64 23.95
CA ASP A 499 7.78 -16.26 25.13
C ASP A 499 7.09 -17.57 25.57
N ASN A 500 5.98 -17.96 24.93
CA ASN A 500 5.08 -19.03 25.40
C ASN A 500 5.06 -20.31 24.53
N ILE A 501 5.94 -20.42 23.51
CA ILE A 501 6.04 -21.60 22.62
C ILE A 501 7.42 -22.25 22.72
#